data_AF-A0A7C8I6J4-F1
#
_entry.id   AF-A0A7C8I6J4-F1
#
_cell.length_a   1.000
_cell.length_b   1.000
_cell.length_c   1.000
_cell.angle_alpha   90.00
_cell.angle_beta   90.00
_cell.angle_gamma   90.00
#
_symmetry.space_group_name_H-M   'P 1'
#
loop_
_entity.id
_entity.type
_entity.pdbx_description
1 polymer ?
#
loop_
_entity_poly.entity_id
_entity_poly.type
_entity_poly.pdbx_seq_one_letter_code
_entity_poly.pdbx_strand_id
1 'polypeptide(L)'
;DMISLLTLCLAPLLVHIVVGVPHPVYLHDPAPRWHDRIVHYNPTTIIWRYFIIADRRLRSKDWSCADMAASNALFWTADGWDGSEAMMIKSRVYCERQPRYTTVQLFSVSSGQTVIITAQGIQAVALIINGITKFSRFFIRIGMPNIFFPFAILGLVRLCAAMWLTEDYTYLQRQVVECESEASASVADSLDKPTRPYYPIGATPQPSVYSLPAFDFETSYPKETTNARMHPRLGRSGFTWRVFFLLFLACLWLLPLITMLPFRWGIYFTGTLFSMGVFYFIFMSVTLFSIATCIFTAKSTSTIYPYTNKAWYKVYTCLLFLLMATLVVIAGLENRKAPCGASTT
;
A
#
# COMPACT_ATOMS: atom_id res chain seq x y z
N ASP A 1 11.42 -6.84 -29.04
CA ASP A 1 11.25 -5.38 -28.79
C ASP A 1 9.97 -4.98 -28.08
N MET A 2 8.76 -5.29 -28.59
CA MET A 2 7.50 -4.84 -27.96
C MET A 2 7.33 -5.30 -26.50
N ILE A 3 7.68 -6.56 -26.20
CA ILE A 3 7.68 -7.09 -24.83
C ILE A 3 8.66 -6.30 -23.94
N SER A 4 9.84 -5.94 -24.44
CA SER A 4 10.82 -5.14 -23.69
C SER A 4 10.31 -3.72 -23.41
N LEU A 5 9.68 -3.07 -24.39
CA LEU A 5 9.05 -1.75 -24.23
C LEU A 5 7.89 -1.77 -23.23
N LEU A 6 7.05 -2.81 -23.29
CA LEU A 6 5.94 -2.99 -22.37
C LEU A 6 6.43 -3.26 -20.94
N THR A 7 7.46 -4.10 -20.79
CA THR A 7 8.13 -4.34 -19.50
C THR A 7 8.72 -3.04 -18.95
N LEU A 8 9.43 -2.26 -19.76
CA LEU A 8 10.06 -1.00 -19.33
C LEU A 8 9.02 0.05 -18.92
N CYS A 9 7.90 0.12 -19.64
CA CYS A 9 6.76 0.99 -19.34
C CYS A 9 6.05 0.59 -18.04
N LEU A 10 5.74 -0.70 -17.86
CA LEU A 10 4.97 -1.20 -16.72
C LEU A 10 5.81 -1.38 -15.47
N ALA A 11 7.13 -1.55 -15.58
CA ALA A 11 7.99 -1.82 -14.43
C ALA A 11 7.87 -0.76 -13.31
N PRO A 12 7.93 0.57 -13.58
CA PRO A 12 7.68 1.56 -12.54
C PRO A 12 6.30 1.39 -11.89
N LEU A 13 5.24 1.23 -12.70
CA LEU A 13 3.89 1.07 -12.19
C LEU A 13 3.75 -0.17 -11.27
N LEU A 14 4.22 -1.32 -11.75
CA LEU A 14 4.12 -2.59 -11.03
C LEU A 14 4.96 -2.60 -9.76
N VAL A 15 6.19 -2.08 -9.81
CA VAL A 15 7.04 -1.98 -8.60
C VAL A 15 6.36 -1.14 -7.54
N HIS A 16 5.80 0.02 -7.91
CA HIS A 16 5.10 0.89 -6.96
C HIS A 16 3.83 0.26 -6.37
N ILE A 17 3.10 -0.51 -7.16
CA ILE A 17 1.88 -1.19 -6.72
C ILE A 17 2.23 -2.40 -5.84
N VAL A 18 3.06 -3.32 -6.34
CA VAL A 18 3.40 -4.58 -5.66
C VAL A 18 4.09 -4.32 -4.34
N VAL A 19 5.08 -3.42 -4.32
CA VAL A 19 5.85 -3.09 -3.11
C VAL A 19 5.05 -2.15 -2.17
N GLY A 20 3.95 -1.56 -2.66
CA GLY A 20 3.08 -0.68 -1.87
C GLY A 20 1.98 -1.42 -1.10
N VAL A 21 1.58 -2.61 -1.57
CA VAL A 21 0.47 -3.38 -0.98
C VAL A 21 0.94 -4.12 0.28
N PRO A 22 0.25 -3.98 1.43
CA PRO A 22 0.62 -4.69 2.65
C PRO A 22 0.19 -6.16 2.63
N HIS A 23 0.81 -6.98 3.48
CA HIS A 23 0.38 -8.35 3.69
C HIS A 23 -0.95 -8.41 4.45
N PRO A 24 -1.98 -9.12 3.94
CA PRO A 24 -3.25 -9.28 4.64
C PRO A 24 -3.17 -10.36 5.72
N VAL A 25 -3.76 -10.07 6.88
CA VAL A 25 -3.91 -10.98 8.02
C VAL A 25 -5.41 -11.23 8.21
N TYR A 26 -5.82 -12.48 8.08
CA TYR A 26 -7.22 -12.87 8.20
C TYR A 26 -7.51 -13.36 9.62
N LEU A 27 -8.32 -12.61 10.34
CA LEU A 27 -8.72 -12.91 11.72
C LEU A 27 -10.15 -13.47 11.81
N HIS A 28 -10.94 -13.32 10.75
CA HIS A 28 -12.35 -13.69 10.72
C HIS A 28 -12.77 -14.24 9.35
N ASP A 29 -13.78 -15.11 9.35
CA ASP A 29 -14.43 -15.66 8.15
C ASP A 29 -15.78 -14.98 7.87
N PRO A 30 -16.18 -14.78 6.61
CA PRO A 30 -15.55 -15.27 5.39
C PRO A 30 -14.40 -14.38 4.92
N ALA A 31 -13.50 -14.96 4.11
CA ALA A 31 -12.42 -14.22 3.45
C ALA A 31 -12.96 -13.05 2.58
N PRO A 32 -12.18 -11.96 2.43
CA PRO A 32 -12.61 -10.81 1.65
C PRO A 32 -12.74 -11.16 0.18
N ARG A 33 -13.83 -10.66 -0.43
CA ARG A 33 -14.09 -10.79 -1.85
C ARG A 33 -13.03 -10.04 -2.66
N TRP A 34 -12.86 -10.43 -3.93
CA TRP A 34 -11.83 -9.85 -4.82
C TRP A 34 -11.95 -8.30 -4.92
N HIS A 35 -13.17 -7.77 -4.94
CA HIS A 35 -13.42 -6.33 -5.04
C HIS A 35 -13.03 -5.55 -3.77
N ASP A 36 -12.85 -6.23 -2.64
CA ASP A 36 -12.36 -5.63 -1.39
C ASP A 36 -10.84 -5.68 -1.32
N ARG A 37 -10.20 -6.51 -2.15
CA ARG A 37 -8.74 -6.59 -2.27
C ARG A 37 -8.20 -5.58 -3.28
N ILE A 38 -8.88 -5.41 -4.41
CA ILE A 38 -8.41 -4.55 -5.51
C ILE A 38 -8.18 -3.08 -5.10
N VAL A 39 -8.95 -2.58 -4.12
CA VAL A 39 -8.82 -1.21 -3.61
C VAL A 39 -7.49 -0.93 -2.91
N HIS A 40 -6.80 -1.96 -2.41
CA HIS A 40 -5.47 -1.82 -1.80
C HIS A 40 -4.35 -1.66 -2.82
N TYR A 41 -4.57 -2.11 -4.06
CA TYR A 41 -3.66 -1.90 -5.19
C TYR A 41 -3.82 -0.50 -5.81
N ASN A 42 -4.82 0.28 -5.39
CA ASN A 42 -5.00 1.65 -5.85
C ASN A 42 -3.83 2.53 -5.33
N PRO A 43 -3.10 3.25 -6.20
CA PRO A 43 -2.01 4.13 -5.77
C PRO A 43 -2.42 5.19 -4.74
N THR A 44 -3.67 5.66 -4.75
CA THR A 44 -4.20 6.57 -3.73
C THR A 44 -4.19 5.91 -2.33
N THR A 45 -4.58 4.64 -2.24
CA THR A 45 -4.54 3.86 -0.98
C THR A 45 -3.10 3.67 -0.50
N ILE A 46 -2.16 3.43 -1.42
CA ILE A 46 -0.74 3.25 -1.10
C ILE A 46 -0.12 4.55 -0.58
N ILE A 47 -0.41 5.69 -1.22
CA ILE A 47 0.00 7.03 -0.75
C ILE A 47 -0.55 7.30 0.65
N TRP A 48 -1.83 7.00 0.88
CA TRP A 48 -2.46 7.14 2.19
C TRP A 48 -1.74 6.33 3.27
N ARG A 49 -1.38 5.08 2.97
CA ARG A 49 -0.63 4.22 3.89
C ARG A 49 0.69 4.87 4.31
N TYR A 50 1.50 5.36 3.35
CA TYR A 50 2.77 6.02 3.67
C TYR A 50 2.55 7.25 4.55
N PHE A 51 1.55 8.07 4.22
CA PHE A 51 1.17 9.23 5.03
C PHE A 51 0.81 8.86 6.47
N ILE A 52 -0.06 7.87 6.66
CA ILE A 52 -0.56 7.49 7.99
C ILE A 52 0.50 6.82 8.84
N ILE A 53 1.37 5.98 8.27
CA ILE A 53 2.47 5.37 9.04
C ILE A 53 3.39 6.46 9.61
N ALA A 54 3.75 7.46 8.81
CA ALA A 54 4.53 8.61 9.27
C ALA A 54 3.75 9.47 10.29
N ASP A 55 2.47 9.79 10.03
CA ASP A 55 1.61 10.56 10.94
C ASP A 55 1.48 9.88 12.32
N ARG A 56 1.30 8.56 12.34
CA ARG A 56 1.23 7.76 13.58
C ARG A 56 2.52 7.80 14.35
N ARG A 57 3.66 7.62 13.68
CA ARG A 57 4.95 7.66 14.35
C ARG A 57 5.21 9.02 14.99
N LEU A 58 4.88 10.11 14.29
CA LEU A 58 5.03 11.47 14.80
C LEU A 58 4.10 11.76 15.98
N ARG A 59 2.97 11.05 16.09
CA ARG A 59 2.03 11.18 17.22
C ARG A 59 2.27 10.19 18.34
N SER A 60 2.96 9.08 18.13
CA SER A 60 3.18 8.09 19.18
C SER A 60 4.14 8.63 20.25
N LYS A 61 3.74 8.55 21.52
CA LYS A 61 4.62 8.83 22.67
C LYS A 61 5.64 7.71 22.85
N ASP A 62 5.16 6.47 22.79
CA ASP A 62 5.96 5.24 22.95
C ASP A 62 5.78 4.32 21.73
N TRP A 63 6.71 4.41 20.78
CA TRP A 63 6.70 3.58 19.56
C TRP A 63 7.43 2.27 19.78
N SER A 64 6.69 1.15 19.80
CA SER A 64 7.25 -0.20 19.99
C SER A 64 7.34 -1.00 18.69
N CYS A 65 8.11 -2.09 18.68
CA CYS A 65 8.22 -2.99 17.51
C CYS A 65 6.85 -3.57 17.10
N ALA A 66 5.99 -3.87 18.07
CA ALA A 66 4.63 -4.32 17.84
C ALA A 66 3.74 -3.24 17.19
N ASP A 67 3.93 -1.95 17.55
CA ASP A 67 3.20 -0.85 16.91
C ASP A 67 3.63 -0.67 15.45
N MET A 68 4.92 -0.89 15.18
CA MET A 68 5.46 -0.88 13.82
C MET A 68 4.88 -2.04 12.99
N ALA A 69 4.88 -3.27 13.51
CA ALA A 69 4.30 -4.43 12.84
C ALA A 69 2.81 -4.18 12.51
N ALA A 70 2.05 -3.75 13.51
CA ALA A 70 0.61 -3.57 13.37
C ALA A 70 0.22 -2.40 12.46
N SER A 71 1.06 -1.37 12.37
CA SER A 71 0.86 -0.27 11.41
C SER A 71 1.19 -0.68 9.96
N ASN A 72 1.89 -1.79 9.76
CA ASN A 72 2.23 -2.32 8.44
C ASN A 72 1.30 -3.45 7.96
N ALA A 73 0.55 -4.08 8.85
CA ALA A 73 -0.38 -5.16 8.52
C ALA A 73 -1.75 -4.64 8.08
N LEU A 74 -2.47 -5.44 7.28
CA LEU A 74 -3.89 -5.26 6.97
C LEU A 74 -4.70 -6.33 7.69
N PHE A 75 -5.55 -5.96 8.65
CA PHE A 75 -6.37 -6.95 9.35
C PHE A 75 -7.75 -7.03 8.73
N TRP A 76 -8.18 -8.25 8.40
CA TRP A 76 -9.55 -8.55 8.03
C TRP A 76 -10.32 -9.07 9.25
N THR A 77 -11.35 -8.33 9.65
CA THR A 77 -12.23 -8.60 10.80
C THR A 77 -13.67 -8.86 10.35
N ALA A 78 -14.57 -9.15 11.29
CA ALA A 78 -16.00 -9.32 11.01
C ALA A 78 -16.62 -8.09 10.33
N ASP A 79 -16.14 -6.89 10.65
CA ASP A 79 -16.60 -5.61 10.08
C ASP A 79 -15.86 -5.22 8.79
N GLY A 80 -14.97 -6.09 8.29
CA GLY A 80 -14.16 -5.90 7.10
C GLY A 80 -12.73 -5.47 7.41
N TRP A 81 -12.13 -4.64 6.55
CA TRP A 81 -10.75 -4.21 6.75
C TRP A 81 -10.65 -3.24 7.95
N ASP A 82 -9.88 -3.61 8.97
CA ASP A 82 -9.53 -2.76 10.11
C ASP A 82 -8.02 -2.60 10.26
N GLY A 83 -7.65 -1.36 10.54
CA GLY A 83 -6.28 -0.87 10.62
C GLY A 83 -6.26 0.34 11.54
N SER A 84 -7.27 0.49 12.39
CA SER A 84 -7.39 1.55 13.39
C SER A 84 -6.28 1.50 14.43
N GLU A 85 -6.07 2.60 15.14
CA GLU A 85 -5.15 2.63 16.30
C GLU A 85 -5.59 1.68 17.42
N ALA A 86 -6.89 1.39 17.53
CA ALA A 86 -7.40 0.37 18.46
C ALA A 86 -6.95 -1.04 18.02
N MET A 87 -7.07 -1.34 16.73
CA MET A 87 -6.61 -2.59 16.15
C MET A 87 -5.09 -2.78 16.30
N MET A 88 -4.34 -1.68 16.26
CA MET A 88 -2.89 -1.70 16.49
C MET A 88 -2.52 -2.25 17.88
N ILE A 89 -3.33 -1.96 18.90
CA ILE A 89 -3.14 -2.48 20.26
C ILE A 89 -3.69 -3.90 20.37
N LYS A 90 -4.89 -4.14 19.83
CA LYS A 90 -5.56 -5.45 19.87
C LYS A 90 -4.74 -6.54 19.19
N SER A 91 -4.08 -6.23 18.07
CA SER A 91 -3.36 -7.23 17.28
C SER A 91 -2.11 -7.79 17.96
N ARG A 92 -1.61 -7.16 19.03
CA ARG A 92 -0.38 -7.57 19.73
C ARG A 92 -0.43 -9.02 20.22
N VAL A 93 -1.59 -9.48 20.67
CA VAL A 93 -1.79 -10.86 21.15
C VAL A 93 -1.66 -11.90 20.05
N TYR A 94 -1.82 -11.50 18.79
CA TYR A 94 -1.71 -12.39 17.63
C TYR A 94 -0.35 -12.28 16.93
N CYS A 95 0.57 -11.45 17.42
CA CYS A 95 1.85 -11.25 16.76
C CYS A 95 2.86 -12.31 17.21
N GLU A 96 3.14 -13.29 16.34
CA GLU A 96 4.13 -14.34 16.60
C GLU A 96 5.56 -13.81 16.48
N ARG A 97 5.80 -13.05 15.42
CA ARG A 97 7.12 -12.52 15.10
C ARG A 97 7.04 -11.01 14.97
N GLN A 98 7.70 -10.33 15.91
CA GLN A 98 7.90 -8.90 15.87
C GLN A 98 9.19 -8.55 15.12
N PRO A 99 9.26 -7.36 14.49
CA PRO A 99 10.50 -6.81 14.00
C PRO A 99 11.54 -6.71 15.11
N ARG A 100 12.81 -6.94 14.77
CA ARG A 100 13.91 -6.89 15.75
C ARG A 100 14.14 -5.49 16.34
N TYR A 101 13.80 -4.44 15.58
CA TYR A 101 14.02 -3.04 15.94
C TYR A 101 12.76 -2.23 15.67
N THR A 102 12.68 -1.04 16.25
CA THR A 102 11.58 -0.08 16.04
C THR A 102 11.71 0.74 14.77
N THR A 103 12.79 0.52 14.01
CA THR A 103 13.08 1.08 12.70
C THR A 103 13.63 0.00 11.77
N VAL A 104 13.44 0.21 10.47
CA VAL A 104 13.97 -0.66 9.42
C VAL A 104 15.51 -0.55 9.39
N GLN A 105 16.19 -1.69 9.37
CA GLN A 105 17.64 -1.73 9.23
C GLN A 105 18.09 -1.39 7.81
N LEU A 106 19.14 -0.57 7.67
CA LEU A 106 19.65 -0.11 6.37
C LEU A 106 20.00 -1.24 5.38
N PHE A 107 20.38 -2.42 5.89
CA PHE A 107 20.74 -3.59 5.09
C PHE A 107 19.61 -4.63 4.99
N SER A 108 18.35 -4.20 5.04
CA SER A 108 17.18 -5.07 4.85
C SER A 108 16.64 -5.03 3.41
N VAL A 109 15.83 -6.02 3.04
CA VAL A 109 15.11 -6.05 1.76
C VAL A 109 14.23 -4.80 1.60
N SER A 110 13.53 -4.39 2.66
CA SER A 110 12.68 -3.20 2.67
C SER A 110 13.48 -1.90 2.46
N SER A 111 14.71 -1.81 2.98
CA SER A 111 15.61 -0.70 2.70
C SER A 111 16.10 -0.71 1.26
N GLY A 112 16.47 -1.86 0.70
CA GLY A 112 16.85 -1.98 -0.71
C GLY A 112 15.74 -1.54 -1.67
N GLN A 113 14.51 -2.01 -1.44
CA GLN A 113 13.32 -1.56 -2.18
C GLN A 113 13.13 -0.03 -2.10
N THR A 114 13.28 0.54 -0.90
CA THR A 114 13.14 1.98 -0.71
C THR A 114 14.21 2.76 -1.46
N VAL A 115 15.48 2.31 -1.45
CA VAL A 115 16.57 2.98 -2.17
C VAL A 115 16.29 2.99 -3.67
N ILE A 116 15.90 1.85 -4.24
CA ILE A 116 15.57 1.73 -5.67
C ILE A 116 14.43 2.68 -6.04
N ILE A 117 13.33 2.62 -5.29
CA ILE A 117 12.13 3.43 -5.53
C ILE A 117 12.42 4.94 -5.35
N THR A 118 13.24 5.31 -4.37
CA THR A 118 13.64 6.70 -4.14
C THR A 118 14.54 7.22 -5.26
N ALA A 119 15.49 6.42 -5.72
CA ALA A 119 16.35 6.77 -6.86
C ALA A 119 15.53 7.01 -8.14
N GLN A 120 14.55 6.14 -8.42
CA GLN A 120 13.60 6.33 -9.52
C GLN A 120 12.82 7.65 -9.36
N GLY A 121 12.37 7.98 -8.15
CA GLY A 121 11.70 9.25 -7.87
C GLY A 121 12.57 10.48 -8.08
N ILE A 122 13.83 10.43 -7.65
CA ILE A 122 14.81 11.52 -7.88
C ILE A 122 15.04 11.71 -9.38
N GLN A 123 15.22 10.61 -10.12
CA GLN A 123 15.37 10.65 -11.58
C GLN A 123 14.15 11.29 -12.24
N ALA A 124 12.95 10.98 -11.77
CA ALA A 124 11.71 11.56 -12.29
C ALA A 124 11.59 13.06 -12.03
N VAL A 125 11.91 13.50 -10.82
CA VAL A 125 11.95 14.93 -10.49
C VAL A 125 12.99 15.66 -11.34
N ALA A 126 14.19 15.10 -11.48
CA ALA A 126 15.24 15.71 -12.30
C ALA A 126 14.81 15.85 -13.77
N LEU A 127 14.13 14.86 -14.33
CA LEU A 127 13.62 14.92 -15.70
C LEU A 127 12.50 15.95 -15.87
N ILE A 128 11.59 16.06 -14.90
CA ILE A 128 10.52 17.07 -14.91
C ILE A 128 11.10 18.48 -14.76
N ILE A 129 12.04 18.70 -13.83
CA ILE A 129 12.70 20.00 -13.66
C ILE A 129 13.48 20.37 -14.91
N ASN A 130 14.23 19.43 -15.51
CA ASN A 130 14.90 19.66 -16.78
C ASN A 130 13.90 19.93 -17.90
N GLY A 131 12.73 19.29 -17.87
CA GLY A 131 11.69 19.51 -18.85
C GLY A 131 11.06 20.88 -18.76
N ILE A 132 10.79 21.34 -17.54
CA ILE A 132 10.32 22.68 -17.25
C ILE A 132 11.42 23.69 -17.57
N THR A 133 12.70 23.47 -17.29
CA THR A 133 13.74 24.49 -17.51
C THR A 133 14.25 24.55 -18.96
N LYS A 134 14.32 23.41 -19.66
CA LYS A 134 14.85 23.28 -21.03
C LYS A 134 13.75 23.02 -22.07
N PHE A 135 12.53 23.49 -21.77
CA PHE A 135 11.25 23.54 -22.51
C PHE A 135 11.10 22.89 -23.91
N SER A 136 12.11 22.89 -24.79
CA SER A 136 12.06 22.30 -26.14
C SER A 136 12.34 20.79 -26.21
N ARG A 137 13.01 20.17 -25.22
CA ARG A 137 13.45 18.76 -25.31
C ARG A 137 12.64 17.76 -24.48
N PHE A 138 11.73 18.23 -23.62
CA PHE A 138 10.93 17.35 -22.76
C PHE A 138 9.96 16.51 -23.56
N PHE A 139 9.19 17.18 -24.42
CA PHE A 139 8.08 16.57 -25.15
C PHE A 139 8.53 15.62 -26.26
N ILE A 140 9.71 15.85 -26.85
CA ILE A 140 10.30 15.02 -27.92
C ILE A 140 10.74 13.63 -27.40
N ARG A 141 10.84 13.42 -26.08
CA ARG A 141 11.36 12.17 -25.46
C ARG A 141 10.31 11.37 -24.69
N ILE A 142 9.04 11.75 -24.69
CA ILE A 142 7.97 10.96 -24.06
C ILE A 142 7.59 9.83 -25.03
N GLY A 143 8.38 8.77 -25.06
CA GLY A 143 8.02 7.52 -25.73
C GLY A 143 7.18 6.62 -24.83
N MET A 144 6.65 5.53 -25.40
CA MET A 144 5.92 4.48 -24.68
C MET A 144 6.59 4.02 -23.36
N PRO A 145 7.92 3.90 -23.24
CA PRO A 145 8.55 3.50 -21.97
C PRO A 145 8.34 4.46 -20.80
N ASN A 146 8.04 5.73 -21.07
CA ASN A 146 8.06 6.79 -20.08
C ASN A 146 6.66 7.25 -19.63
N ILE A 147 5.58 6.63 -20.12
CA ILE A 147 4.21 7.09 -19.81
C ILE A 147 3.85 6.97 -18.33
N PHE A 148 4.37 5.95 -17.64
CA PHE A 148 4.19 5.78 -16.20
C PHE A 148 5.37 6.30 -15.38
N PHE A 149 6.38 6.88 -16.03
CA PHE A 149 7.56 7.38 -15.34
C PHE A 149 7.24 8.46 -14.28
N PRO A 150 6.24 9.35 -14.45
CA PRO A 150 5.84 10.25 -13.37
C PRO A 150 5.32 9.55 -12.10
N PHE A 151 4.89 8.28 -12.15
CA PHE A 151 4.59 7.51 -10.93
C PHE A 151 5.80 7.33 -10.04
N ALA A 152 7.02 7.34 -10.59
CA ALA A 152 8.24 7.22 -9.81
C ALA A 152 8.38 8.32 -8.76
N ILE A 153 7.80 9.50 -8.97
CA ILE A 153 7.78 10.59 -7.99
C ILE A 153 7.05 10.16 -6.70
N LEU A 154 6.06 9.27 -6.79
CA LEU A 154 5.41 8.69 -5.61
C LEU A 154 6.39 7.89 -4.74
N GLY A 155 7.54 7.49 -5.28
CA GLY A 155 8.63 6.89 -4.52
C GLY A 155 9.23 7.81 -3.48
N LEU A 156 9.22 9.13 -3.74
CA LEU A 156 9.64 10.13 -2.76
C LEU A 156 8.65 10.19 -1.58
N VAL A 157 7.37 9.91 -1.82
CA VAL A 157 6.37 9.80 -0.75
C VAL A 157 6.65 8.59 0.16
N ARG A 158 7.11 7.48 -0.43
CA ARG A 158 7.50 6.29 0.33
C ARG A 158 8.66 6.60 1.29
N LEU A 159 9.62 7.44 0.88
CA LEU A 159 10.78 7.80 1.70
C LEU A 159 10.37 8.35 3.07
N CYS A 160 9.28 9.11 3.14
CA CYS A 160 8.78 9.67 4.40
C CYS A 160 8.37 8.62 5.43
N ALA A 161 7.93 7.43 4.98
CA ALA A 161 7.54 6.32 5.84
C ALA A 161 8.61 5.23 5.93
N ALA A 162 9.67 5.32 5.12
CA ALA A 162 10.61 4.23 4.88
C ALA A 162 11.26 3.65 6.15
N MET A 163 11.57 4.50 7.13
CA MET A 163 12.18 4.05 8.38
C MET A 163 11.25 3.16 9.22
N TRP A 164 9.95 3.16 8.93
CA TRP A 164 8.92 2.42 9.68
C TRP A 164 8.11 1.47 8.78
N LEU A 165 8.51 1.32 7.53
CA LEU A 165 7.83 0.50 6.54
C LEU A 165 8.56 -0.83 6.41
N THR A 166 8.04 -1.86 7.07
CA THR A 166 8.67 -3.19 7.17
C THR A 166 7.71 -4.27 6.70
N GLU A 167 8.29 -5.39 6.26
CA GLU A 167 7.60 -6.66 5.99
C GLU A 167 8.07 -7.76 6.97
N ASP A 168 8.95 -7.44 7.92
CA ASP A 168 9.56 -8.38 8.86
C ASP A 168 8.67 -8.65 10.09
N TYR A 169 7.45 -9.11 9.86
CA TYR A 169 6.51 -9.49 10.92
C TYR A 169 5.65 -10.69 10.52
N THR A 170 5.14 -11.40 11.51
CA THR A 170 4.22 -12.53 11.28
C THR A 170 3.13 -12.49 12.34
N TYR A 171 1.90 -12.68 11.88
CA TYR A 171 0.71 -12.77 12.72
C TYR A 171 0.13 -14.17 12.60
N LEU A 172 -0.40 -14.69 13.72
CA LEU A 172 -1.27 -15.86 13.75
C LEU A 172 -2.45 -15.58 12.82
N GLN A 173 -2.47 -16.30 11.72
CA GLN A 173 -3.64 -16.34 10.86
C GLN A 173 -4.54 -17.45 11.40
N ARG A 174 -5.85 -17.18 11.47
CA ARG A 174 -6.84 -18.25 11.63
C ARG A 174 -6.89 -19.03 10.31
N GLN A 175 -5.90 -19.88 10.06
CA GLN A 175 -5.99 -20.85 8.97
C GLN A 175 -6.88 -21.99 9.45
N VAL A 176 -7.89 -22.27 8.63
CA VAL A 176 -8.67 -23.50 8.47
C VAL A 176 -7.92 -24.74 8.97
N VAL A 177 -7.92 -24.99 10.28
CA VAL A 177 -7.49 -26.27 10.88
C VAL A 177 -8.47 -27.39 10.50
N GLU A 178 -9.61 -27.05 9.90
CA GLU A 178 -10.67 -27.99 9.55
C GLU A 178 -10.39 -28.84 8.31
N CYS A 179 -9.44 -28.49 7.43
CA CYS A 179 -9.23 -29.25 6.18
C CYS A 179 -8.31 -30.48 6.32
N GLU A 180 -7.46 -30.55 7.34
CA GLU A 180 -6.61 -31.75 7.60
C GLU A 180 -7.14 -32.63 8.73
N SER A 181 -8.01 -32.11 9.61
CA SER A 181 -8.58 -32.90 10.70
C SER A 181 -9.69 -33.85 10.25
N GLU A 182 -10.38 -33.58 9.12
CA GLU A 182 -11.38 -34.50 8.57
C GLU A 182 -10.79 -35.59 7.67
N ALA A 183 -9.60 -35.35 7.08
CA ALA A 183 -8.91 -36.36 6.27
C ALA A 183 -8.28 -37.49 7.11
N SER A 184 -8.11 -37.27 8.42
CA SER A 184 -7.50 -38.23 9.35
C SER A 184 -8.53 -39.00 10.20
N ALA A 185 -9.82 -38.68 10.08
CA ALA A 185 -10.89 -39.24 10.91
C ALA A 185 -11.73 -40.34 10.22
N SER A 186 -11.33 -40.81 9.02
CA SER A 186 -12.07 -41.83 8.27
C SER A 186 -11.40 -43.21 8.19
N VAL A 187 -10.37 -43.48 8.99
CA VAL A 187 -9.79 -44.83 9.12
C VAL A 187 -9.79 -45.26 10.60
N ALA A 188 -10.99 -45.45 11.14
CA ALA A 188 -11.17 -46.14 12.41
C ALA A 188 -12.45 -46.97 12.36
N ASP A 189 -12.42 -48.01 11.53
CA ASP A 189 -13.35 -49.13 11.65
C ASP A 189 -12.55 -50.44 11.53
N SER A 190 -12.25 -51.05 12.69
CA SER A 190 -12.39 -52.50 12.97
C SER A 190 -11.52 -52.99 14.16
N LEU A 191 -12.20 -53.75 15.03
CA LEU A 191 -11.74 -54.72 16.03
C LEU A 191 -11.30 -54.29 17.46
N ASP A 192 -12.29 -54.29 18.36
CA ASP A 192 -12.48 -55.25 19.48
C ASP A 192 -11.32 -55.59 20.45
N LYS A 193 -11.31 -54.98 21.66
CA LYS A 193 -11.28 -55.65 23.00
C LYS A 193 -11.10 -54.67 24.18
N PRO A 194 -11.63 -54.96 25.39
CA PRO A 194 -11.50 -54.09 26.56
C PRO A 194 -10.43 -54.57 27.57
N THR A 195 -9.49 -53.71 27.98
CA THR A 195 -8.77 -53.84 29.28
C THR A 195 -8.20 -52.47 29.72
N ARG A 196 -8.42 -52.09 30.99
CA ARG A 196 -7.89 -50.85 31.62
C ARG A 196 -6.40 -51.01 32.03
N PRO A 197 -5.79 -50.05 32.78
CA PRO A 197 -4.87 -49.03 32.28
C PRO A 197 -3.41 -49.27 32.71
N TYR A 198 -2.44 -48.82 31.91
CA TYR A 198 -1.04 -48.77 32.33
C TYR A 198 -0.36 -47.52 31.74
N TYR A 199 0.14 -46.63 32.60
CA TYR A 199 0.98 -45.50 32.21
C TYR A 199 2.43 -45.96 32.07
N PRO A 200 3.14 -45.56 30.99
CA PRO A 200 4.58 -45.40 31.04
C PRO A 200 4.96 -43.93 30.94
N ILE A 201 5.73 -43.51 31.93
CA ILE A 201 6.51 -42.28 31.99
C ILE A 201 7.62 -42.40 30.93
N GLY A 202 7.64 -41.48 29.96
CA GLY A 202 8.68 -41.43 28.92
C GLY A 202 8.42 -40.29 27.93
N ALA A 203 9.14 -39.19 28.12
CA ALA A 203 8.94 -37.91 27.44
C ALA A 203 9.11 -37.97 25.91
N THR A 204 8.11 -37.45 25.20
CA THR A 204 8.27 -36.68 23.96
C THR A 204 7.32 -35.49 24.06
N PRO A 205 7.77 -34.24 23.84
CA PRO A 205 6.87 -33.10 23.88
C PRO A 205 5.97 -33.17 22.65
N GLN A 206 4.72 -33.61 22.85
CA GLN A 206 3.66 -33.39 21.87
C GLN A 206 3.54 -31.88 21.62
N PRO A 207 3.42 -31.41 20.38
CA PRO A 207 3.07 -30.04 20.12
C PRO A 207 1.67 -29.82 20.71
N SER A 208 1.61 -29.07 21.79
CA SER A 208 0.36 -28.59 22.37
C SER A 208 -0.39 -27.83 21.28
N VAL A 209 -1.41 -28.48 20.72
CA VAL A 209 -2.44 -27.84 19.91
C VAL A 209 -3.12 -26.85 20.84
N TYR A 210 -2.64 -25.61 20.84
CA TYR A 210 -3.38 -24.50 21.40
C TYR A 210 -4.59 -24.30 20.50
N SER A 211 -5.69 -24.98 20.83
CA SER A 211 -7.02 -24.57 20.43
C SER A 211 -7.19 -23.12 20.90
N LEU A 212 -6.97 -22.17 19.99
CA LEU A 212 -7.28 -20.76 20.20
C LEU A 212 -8.73 -20.72 20.70
N PRO A 213 -8.98 -20.24 21.94
CA PRO A 213 -10.34 -20.10 22.39
C PRO A 213 -11.04 -19.17 21.40
N ALA A 214 -12.22 -19.58 20.93
CA ALA A 214 -13.13 -18.71 20.20
C ALA A 214 -13.47 -17.54 21.14
N PHE A 215 -12.64 -16.50 21.11
CA PHE A 215 -12.67 -15.41 22.07
C PHE A 215 -13.66 -14.37 21.59
N ASP A 216 -14.73 -14.18 22.36
CA ASP A 216 -15.75 -13.15 22.14
C ASP A 216 -15.07 -11.79 21.89
N PHE A 217 -15.18 -11.34 20.64
CA PHE A 217 -14.32 -10.33 20.03
C PHE A 217 -14.72 -8.88 20.39
N GLU A 218 -15.85 -8.68 21.08
CA GLU A 218 -16.55 -7.38 21.10
C GLU A 218 -16.50 -6.57 22.40
N THR A 219 -16.06 -7.12 23.53
CA THR A 219 -16.18 -6.39 24.80
C THR A 219 -14.83 -6.21 25.50
N SER A 220 -14.46 -4.94 25.74
CA SER A 220 -13.42 -4.50 26.70
C SER A 220 -11.96 -4.48 26.24
N TYR A 221 -11.64 -3.70 25.22
CA TYR A 221 -10.37 -2.95 25.24
C TYR A 221 -10.68 -1.44 25.32
N PRO A 222 -10.28 -0.76 26.41
CA PRO A 222 -10.69 0.62 26.61
C PRO A 222 -9.96 1.56 25.65
N LYS A 223 -10.75 2.34 24.88
CA LYS A 223 -10.31 3.47 24.04
C LYS A 223 -9.37 4.45 24.78
N GLU A 224 -9.40 4.46 26.12
CA GLU A 224 -8.50 5.23 26.97
C GLU A 224 -7.02 4.86 26.78
N THR A 225 -6.69 3.59 26.53
CA THR A 225 -5.30 3.14 26.34
C THR A 225 -4.68 3.70 25.05
N THR A 226 -5.47 3.85 24.00
CA THR A 226 -5.01 4.45 22.74
C THR A 226 -4.73 5.95 22.90
N ASN A 227 -5.64 6.67 23.54
CA ASN A 227 -5.49 8.11 23.79
C ASN A 227 -4.34 8.43 24.77
N ALA A 228 -4.04 7.51 25.70
CA ALA A 228 -2.91 7.67 26.61
C ALA A 228 -1.56 7.63 25.86
N ARG A 229 -1.42 6.77 24.84
CA ARG A 229 -0.16 6.51 24.13
C ARG A 229 0.08 7.36 22.88
N MET A 230 -0.94 8.05 22.39
CA MET A 230 -0.85 8.96 21.24
C MET A 230 -1.00 10.41 21.67
N HIS A 231 -0.25 11.31 21.05
CA HIS A 231 -0.50 12.75 21.12
C HIS A 231 -1.83 13.10 20.45
N PRO A 232 -2.49 14.19 20.88
CA PRO A 232 -3.72 14.67 20.27
C PRO A 232 -3.57 14.85 18.75
N ARG A 233 -4.65 14.58 18.02
CA ARG A 233 -4.66 14.64 16.54
C ARG A 233 -4.33 16.02 15.98
N LEU A 234 -4.67 17.07 16.72
CA LEU A 234 -4.40 18.48 16.42
C LEU A 234 -3.11 18.99 17.07
N GLY A 235 -2.26 18.09 17.59
CA GLY A 235 -0.95 18.46 18.10
C GLY A 235 -0.07 19.08 17.02
N ARG A 236 0.83 19.99 17.43
CA ARG A 236 1.70 20.76 16.52
C ARG A 236 2.44 19.88 15.50
N SER A 237 3.07 18.80 15.95
CA SER A 237 3.86 17.91 15.07
C SER A 237 3.01 17.21 14.00
N GLY A 238 1.84 16.69 14.40
CA GLY A 238 0.92 16.02 13.46
C GLY A 238 0.29 17.00 12.48
N PHE A 239 -0.07 18.20 12.93
CA PHE A 239 -0.60 19.25 12.06
C PHE A 239 0.43 19.71 11.02
N THR A 240 1.66 20.02 11.44
CA THR A 240 2.74 20.42 10.52
C THR A 240 2.99 19.34 9.45
N TRP A 241 3.03 18.06 9.85
CA TRP A 241 3.17 16.94 8.92
C TRP A 241 2.05 16.88 7.89
N ARG A 242 0.79 17.01 8.33
CA ARG A 242 -0.40 17.03 7.46
C ARG A 242 -0.36 18.15 6.43
N VAL A 243 -0.03 19.36 6.87
CA VAL A 243 0.09 20.53 5.98
C VAL A 243 1.22 20.34 4.97
N PHE A 244 2.40 19.90 5.43
CA PHE A 244 3.53 19.60 4.57
C PHE A 244 3.17 18.56 3.50
N PHE A 245 2.52 17.47 3.91
CA PHE A 245 2.11 16.39 3.00
C PHE A 245 1.09 16.85 1.97
N LEU A 246 0.08 17.61 2.39
CA LEU A 246 -0.93 18.16 1.48
C LEU A 246 -0.33 19.18 0.51
N LEU A 247 0.60 20.02 0.97
CA LEU A 247 1.32 20.95 0.11
C LEU A 247 2.14 20.20 -0.95
N PHE A 248 2.84 19.13 -0.56
CA PHE A 248 3.57 18.28 -1.49
C PHE A 248 2.64 17.66 -2.55
N LEU A 249 1.49 17.11 -2.14
CA LEU A 249 0.50 16.58 -3.09
C LEU A 249 -0.10 17.67 -3.99
N ALA A 250 -0.33 18.88 -3.46
CA ALA A 250 -0.81 20.02 -4.24
C ALA A 250 0.21 20.44 -5.30
N CYS A 251 1.51 20.46 -4.98
CA CYS A 251 2.56 20.72 -5.95
C CYS A 251 2.56 19.67 -7.08
N LEU A 252 2.41 18.38 -6.74
CA LEU A 252 2.30 17.32 -7.74
C LEU A 252 1.02 17.41 -8.59
N TRP A 253 -0.09 17.86 -7.99
CA TRP A 253 -1.36 18.07 -8.69
C TRP A 253 -1.30 19.23 -9.70
N LEU A 254 -0.50 20.26 -9.43
CA LEU A 254 -0.30 21.38 -10.37
C LEU A 254 0.49 20.98 -11.62
N LEU A 255 1.35 19.96 -11.55
CA LEU A 255 2.16 19.51 -12.69
C LEU A 255 1.32 19.12 -13.92
N PRO A 256 0.35 18.18 -13.84
CA PRO A 256 -0.48 17.82 -14.99
C PRO A 256 -1.26 19.02 -15.54
N LEU A 257 -1.73 19.93 -14.67
CA LEU A 257 -2.44 21.14 -15.08
C LEU A 257 -1.55 22.05 -15.94
N ILE A 258 -0.32 22.30 -15.49
CA ILE A 258 0.65 23.11 -16.24
C ILE A 258 0.99 22.47 -17.59
N THR A 259 1.14 21.14 -17.63
CA THR A 259 1.46 20.42 -18.87
C THR A 259 0.32 20.37 -19.89
N MET A 260 -0.93 20.59 -19.46
CA MET A 260 -2.12 20.58 -20.32
C MET A 260 -2.44 21.96 -20.94
N LEU A 261 -1.76 23.04 -20.56
CA LEU A 261 -2.08 24.38 -21.05
C LEU A 261 -1.64 24.57 -22.52
N PRO A 262 -2.60 24.71 -23.48
CA PRO A 262 -2.29 24.69 -24.92
C PRO A 262 -1.59 25.97 -25.41
N PHE A 263 -1.82 27.09 -24.71
CA PHE A 263 -1.52 28.42 -25.25
C PHE A 263 -0.06 28.87 -25.12
N ARG A 264 0.77 28.14 -24.39
CA ARG A 264 2.10 28.65 -24.01
C ARG A 264 3.25 28.22 -24.92
N TRP A 265 3.08 27.25 -25.82
CA TRP A 265 4.26 26.47 -26.25
C TRP A 265 4.47 26.23 -27.75
N GLY A 266 3.50 26.43 -28.64
CA GLY A 266 3.71 26.19 -30.08
C GLY A 266 4.13 24.75 -30.44
N ILE A 267 3.80 23.78 -29.57
CA ILE A 267 4.17 22.36 -29.70
C ILE A 267 2.98 21.58 -30.27
N TYR A 268 3.24 20.63 -31.17
CA TYR A 268 2.27 19.62 -31.57
C TYR A 268 1.87 18.77 -30.37
N PHE A 269 0.62 18.88 -29.96
CA PHE A 269 0.08 18.16 -28.81
C PHE A 269 -0.32 16.74 -29.24
N THR A 270 0.45 15.73 -28.81
CA THR A 270 0.17 14.32 -29.13
C THR A 270 -0.98 13.78 -28.29
N GLY A 271 -1.69 12.76 -28.80
CA GLY A 271 -2.78 12.10 -28.07
C GLY A 271 -2.28 11.41 -26.80
N THR A 272 -1.05 10.89 -26.80
CA THR A 272 -0.38 10.31 -25.62
C THR A 272 -0.16 11.36 -24.55
N LEU A 273 0.36 12.54 -24.92
CA LEU A 273 0.59 13.62 -23.96
C LEU A 273 -0.72 14.08 -23.33
N PHE A 274 -1.76 14.30 -24.14
CA PHE A 274 -3.11 14.63 -23.67
C PHE A 274 -3.65 13.58 -22.70
N SER A 275 -3.63 12.32 -23.11
CA SER A 275 -4.15 11.21 -22.32
C SER A 275 -3.39 11.05 -21.01
N MET A 276 -2.07 11.25 -21.02
CA MET A 276 -1.23 11.24 -19.84
C MET A 276 -1.63 12.35 -18.86
N GLY A 277 -1.80 13.59 -19.34
CA GLY A 277 -2.20 14.69 -18.45
C GLY A 277 -3.62 14.55 -17.92
N VAL A 278 -4.58 14.06 -18.71
CA VAL A 278 -5.94 13.73 -18.23
C VAL A 278 -5.87 12.66 -17.15
N PHE A 279 -5.13 11.57 -17.41
CA PHE A 279 -4.95 10.48 -16.45
C PHE A 279 -4.36 10.97 -15.12
N TYR A 280 -3.22 11.67 -15.16
CA TYR A 280 -2.57 12.17 -13.94
C TYR A 280 -3.39 13.27 -13.25
N PHE A 281 -4.10 14.10 -14.01
CA PHE A 281 -4.99 15.11 -13.43
C PHE A 281 -6.14 14.46 -12.65
N ILE A 282 -6.82 13.46 -13.22
CA ILE A 282 -7.91 12.73 -12.53
C ILE A 282 -7.34 12.03 -11.29
N PHE A 283 -6.26 11.25 -11.45
CA PHE A 283 -5.61 10.53 -10.36
C PHE A 283 -5.19 11.45 -9.21
N MET A 284 -4.47 12.53 -9.51
CA MET A 284 -3.98 13.47 -8.50
C MET A 284 -5.11 14.28 -7.88
N SER A 285 -6.15 14.63 -8.63
CA SER A 285 -7.32 15.35 -8.09
C SER A 285 -8.05 14.49 -7.07
N VAL A 286 -8.42 13.26 -7.42
CA VAL A 286 -9.08 12.34 -6.49
C VAL A 286 -8.19 12.09 -5.28
N THR A 287 -6.89 11.87 -5.47
CA THR A 287 -5.94 11.67 -4.37
C THR A 287 -5.87 12.88 -3.43
N LEU A 288 -5.62 14.08 -3.95
CA LEU A 288 -5.49 15.30 -3.16
C LEU A 288 -6.76 15.61 -2.38
N PHE A 289 -7.91 15.70 -3.06
CA PHE A 289 -9.16 16.10 -2.42
C PHE A 289 -9.63 15.07 -1.41
N SER A 290 -9.55 13.78 -1.73
CA SER A 290 -10.00 12.75 -0.80
C SER A 290 -9.11 12.62 0.43
N ILE A 291 -7.79 12.71 0.30
CA ILE A 291 -6.85 12.71 1.42
C ILE A 291 -7.07 13.96 2.28
N ALA A 292 -7.21 15.14 1.65
CA ALA A 292 -7.53 16.38 2.35
C ALA A 292 -8.82 16.24 3.16
N THR A 293 -9.91 15.73 2.54
CA THR A 293 -11.17 15.47 3.25
C THR A 293 -10.97 14.50 4.42
N CYS A 294 -10.21 13.41 4.26
CA CYS A 294 -9.94 12.48 5.35
C CYS A 294 -9.18 13.13 6.51
N ILE A 295 -8.23 14.03 6.22
CA ILE A 295 -7.47 14.77 7.22
C ILE A 295 -8.39 15.75 7.97
N PHE A 296 -9.21 16.53 7.26
CA PHE A 296 -10.10 17.53 7.86
C PHE A 296 -11.32 16.93 8.59
N THR A 297 -11.81 15.77 8.14
CA THR A 297 -12.92 15.05 8.80
C THR A 297 -12.46 14.12 9.93
N ALA A 298 -11.20 14.22 10.34
CA ALA A 298 -10.60 13.43 11.41
C ALA A 298 -10.66 11.90 11.23
N LYS A 299 -10.68 11.41 9.97
CA LYS A 299 -10.66 9.98 9.62
C LYS A 299 -9.24 9.39 9.48
N SER A 300 -8.22 10.12 9.93
CA SER A 300 -6.80 9.76 9.81
C SER A 300 -6.26 8.84 10.92
N THR A 301 -7.13 8.03 11.55
CA THR A 301 -6.71 7.08 12.59
C THR A 301 -6.57 5.65 12.10
N SER A 302 -6.84 5.37 10.83
CA SER A 302 -6.67 4.04 10.24
C SER A 302 -5.60 4.05 9.16
N THR A 303 -4.73 3.04 9.15
CA THR A 303 -3.79 2.78 8.05
C THR A 303 -4.52 2.36 6.78
N ILE A 304 -5.74 1.84 6.92
CA ILE A 304 -6.62 1.58 5.78
C ILE A 304 -7.27 2.88 5.35
N TYR A 305 -7.32 3.06 4.04
CA TYR A 305 -7.96 4.21 3.45
C TYR A 305 -9.47 4.21 3.74
N PRO A 306 -10.04 5.27 4.35
CA PRO A 306 -11.42 5.26 4.87
C PRO A 306 -12.53 4.98 3.86
N TYR A 307 -12.27 5.20 2.57
CA TYR A 307 -13.27 5.01 1.52
C TYR A 307 -13.17 3.66 0.81
N THR A 308 -12.29 2.75 1.24
CA THR A 308 -12.13 1.39 0.66
C THR A 308 -13.44 0.62 0.56
N ASN A 309 -14.32 0.73 1.56
CA ASN A 309 -15.62 0.06 1.57
C ASN A 309 -16.73 0.83 0.80
N LYS A 310 -16.46 2.03 0.26
CA LYS A 310 -17.46 2.83 -0.46
C LYS A 310 -17.49 2.48 -1.95
N ALA A 311 -18.70 2.33 -2.49
CA ALA A 311 -18.91 1.95 -3.89
C ALA A 311 -18.22 2.90 -4.89
N TRP A 312 -18.29 4.21 -4.66
CA TRP A 312 -17.65 5.20 -5.54
C TRP A 312 -16.14 5.00 -5.66
N TYR A 313 -15.47 4.59 -4.57
CA TYR A 313 -14.02 4.39 -4.58
C TYR A 313 -13.62 3.10 -5.31
N LYS A 314 -14.46 2.06 -5.20
CA LYS A 314 -14.31 0.83 -6.00
C LYS A 314 -14.46 1.13 -7.49
N VAL A 315 -15.48 1.89 -7.88
CA VAL A 315 -15.69 2.35 -9.27
C VAL A 315 -14.51 3.18 -9.76
N TYR A 316 -14.04 4.15 -8.96
CA TYR A 316 -12.85 4.94 -9.25
C TYR A 316 -11.61 4.07 -9.46
N THR A 317 -11.40 3.06 -8.62
CA THR A 317 -10.28 2.13 -8.74
C THR A 317 -10.31 1.39 -10.08
N CYS A 318 -11.47 0.84 -10.46
CA CYS A 318 -11.63 0.20 -11.77
C CYS A 318 -11.40 1.18 -12.92
N LEU A 319 -11.96 2.39 -12.83
CA LEU A 319 -11.78 3.44 -13.85
C LEU A 319 -10.31 3.81 -14.00
N LEU A 320 -9.57 3.95 -12.89
CA LEU A 320 -8.15 4.28 -12.91
C LEU A 320 -7.33 3.20 -13.64
N PHE A 321 -7.58 1.92 -13.37
CA PHE A 321 -6.92 0.82 -14.07
C PHE A 321 -7.30 0.76 -15.55
N LEU A 322 -8.55 1.05 -15.90
CA LEU A 322 -8.98 1.16 -17.30
C LEU A 322 -8.25 2.31 -18.01
N LEU A 323 -8.14 3.48 -17.38
CA LEU A 323 -7.37 4.61 -17.93
C LEU A 323 -5.88 4.28 -18.11
N MET A 324 -5.27 3.53 -17.19
CA MET A 324 -3.90 3.03 -17.36
C MET A 324 -3.79 2.13 -18.60
N ALA A 325 -4.72 1.20 -18.79
CA ALA A 325 -4.74 0.33 -19.97
C ALA A 325 -4.94 1.13 -21.27
N THR A 326 -5.87 2.09 -21.28
CA THR A 326 -6.09 2.99 -22.42
C THR A 326 -4.84 3.80 -22.75
N LEU A 327 -4.12 4.32 -21.74
CA LEU A 327 -2.88 5.06 -21.95
C LEU A 327 -1.81 4.20 -22.61
N VAL A 328 -1.68 2.92 -22.21
CA VAL A 328 -0.75 1.97 -22.85
C VAL A 328 -1.13 1.74 -24.31
N VAL A 329 -2.42 1.59 -24.62
CA VAL A 329 -2.90 1.39 -26.00
C VAL A 329 -2.62 2.61 -26.87
N ILE A 330 -2.98 3.81 -26.41
CA ILE A 330 -2.74 5.07 -27.15
C ILE A 330 -1.25 5.27 -27.37
N ALA A 331 -0.44 5.12 -26.30
CA ALA A 331 1.01 5.24 -26.40
C ALA A 331 1.60 4.22 -27.37
N GLY A 332 1.10 2.98 -27.37
CA GLY A 332 1.53 1.94 -28.31
C GLY A 332 1.20 2.25 -29.76
N LEU A 333 0.03 2.84 -30.03
CA LEU A 333 -0.39 3.26 -31.37
C LEU A 333 0.41 4.46 -31.90
N GLU A 334 0.73 5.41 -31.02
CA GLU A 334 1.53 6.59 -31.39
C GLU A 334 3.05 6.31 -31.40
N ASN A 335 3.50 5.20 -30.80
CA ASN A 335 4.92 4.91 -30.68
C ASN A 335 5.57 4.65 -32.05
N ARG A 336 6.46 5.56 -32.47
CA ARG A 336 7.30 5.41 -33.66
C ARG A 336 8.74 5.09 -33.24
N LYS A 337 9.37 4.16 -33.96
CA LYS A 337 10.81 3.92 -33.83
C LYS A 337 11.56 4.97 -34.65
N ALA A 338 12.37 5.79 -33.99
CA ALA A 338 13.30 6.68 -34.66
C ALA A 338 14.46 5.88 -35.28
N PRO A 339 15.12 6.40 -36.34
CA PRO A 339 16.27 5.73 -36.99
C PRO A 339 17.43 5.43 -36.05
N CYS A 340 17.56 6.16 -34.93
CA CYS A 340 18.55 5.95 -33.88
C CYS A 340 18.17 4.84 -32.88
N GLY A 341 17.06 4.12 -33.09
CA GLY A 341 16.55 3.08 -32.20
C GLY A 341 15.74 3.60 -31.01
N ALA A 342 15.68 4.93 -30.80
CA ALA A 342 14.85 5.54 -29.75
C ALA A 342 13.35 5.46 -30.09
N SER A 343 12.52 5.20 -29.10
CA SER A 343 11.06 5.20 -29.24
C SER A 343 10.50 6.58 -28.89
N THR A 344 9.74 7.20 -29.79
CA THR A 344 9.14 8.53 -29.64
C THR A 344 7.68 8.51 -30.10
N THR A 345 6.79 9.27 -29.45
CA THR A 345 5.41 9.48 -29.92
C THR A 345 5.29 10.73 -30.77
#